data_AF-A0A961PBW5-F1
#
_entry.id   AF-A0A961PBW5-F1
#
_cell.length_a   1.000
_cell.length_b   1.000
_cell.length_c   1.000
_cell.angle_alpha   90.00
_cell.angle_beta   90.00
_cell.angle_gamma   90.00
#
_symmetry.space_group_name_H-M   'P 1'
#
loop_
_entity.id
_entity.type
_entity.pdbx_description
1 polymer ?
#
loop_
_entity_poly.entity_id
_entity_poly.type
_entity_poly.pdbx_seq_one_letter_code
_entity_poly.pdbx_strand_id
1 'polypeptide(L)' 'MPNRPAPLFADDKTAAELFCMKRAEFRRLVEAGHLPAPRDLGGLERWDVEQLQKIARGEAMEGGGMQW' A
#
# COMPACT_ATOMS: atom_id res chain seq x y z
N MET A 1 -9.39 13.42 -22.68
CA MET A 1 -8.70 12.25 -22.11
C MET A 1 -9.64 11.63 -21.09
N PRO A 2 -10.12 10.39 -21.21
CA PRO A 2 -10.87 9.79 -20.12
C PRO A 2 -9.93 9.67 -18.91
N ASN A 3 -10.27 10.35 -17.83
CA ASN A 3 -9.52 10.26 -16.58
C ASN A 3 -9.71 8.84 -16.06
N ARG A 4 -8.71 7.97 -16.21
CA ARG A 4 -8.79 6.60 -15.70
C ARG A 4 -8.97 6.72 -14.18
N PRO A 5 -10.02 6.13 -13.58
CA PRO A 5 -10.21 6.23 -12.15
C PRO A 5 -8.97 5.67 -11.45
N ALA A 6 -8.51 6.38 -10.41
CA ALA A 6 -7.41 5.90 -9.59
C ALA A 6 -7.81 4.53 -8.99
N PRO A 7 -6.90 3.55 -9.00
CA PRO A 7 -7.19 2.24 -8.43
C PRO A 7 -7.42 2.39 -6.91
N LEU A 8 -8.46 1.73 -6.40
CA LEU A 8 -8.71 1.62 -4.95
C LEU A 8 -7.68 0.71 -4.28
N PHE A 9 -7.33 -0.37 -4.98
CA PHE A 9 -6.40 -1.38 -4.51
C PHE A 9 -5.25 -1.57 -5.51
N ALA A 10 -4.04 -1.65 -4.99
CA ALA A 10 -2.81 -1.92 -5.74
C ALA A 10 -2.35 -3.36 -5.50
N ASP A 11 -1.86 -4.04 -6.54
CA ASP A 11 -0.94 -5.17 -6.32
C ASP A 11 0.44 -4.68 -5.87
N ASP A 12 1.31 -5.61 -5.49
CA ASP A 12 2.69 -5.36 -5.09
C ASP A 12 3.50 -4.62 -6.16
N LYS A 13 3.19 -4.76 -7.47
CA LYS A 13 3.88 -3.98 -8.52
C LYS A 13 3.49 -2.52 -8.43
N THR A 14 2.19 -2.26 -8.51
CA THR A 14 1.64 -0.90 -8.47
C THR A 14 2.01 -0.20 -7.16
N ALA A 15 1.95 -0.92 -6.05
CA ALA A 15 2.37 -0.41 -4.74
C ALA A 15 3.86 -0.05 -4.73
N ALA A 16 4.74 -0.89 -5.26
CA ALA A 16 6.17 -0.56 -5.35
C ALA A 16 6.45 0.65 -6.25
N GLU A 17 5.71 0.79 -7.35
CA GLU A 17 5.80 1.94 -8.27
C GLU A 17 5.40 3.26 -7.57
N LEU A 18 4.40 3.24 -6.68
CA LEU A 18 4.00 4.42 -5.90
C LEU A 18 5.11 4.95 -4.98
N PHE A 19 6.00 4.08 -4.50
CA PHE A 19 7.16 4.45 -3.69
C PHE A 19 8.46 4.50 -4.50
N CYS A 20 8.38 4.52 -5.84
CA CYS A 20 9.53 4.58 -6.73
C CYS A 20 10.58 3.47 -6.49
N MET A 21 10.14 2.27 -6.11
CA MET A 21 11.04 1.15 -5.78
C MET A 21 10.71 -0.13 -6.54
N LYS A 22 11.61 -1.12 -6.46
CA LYS A 22 11.39 -2.45 -7.04
C LYS A 22 10.41 -3.25 -6.19
N ARG A 23 9.64 -4.13 -6.83
CA ARG A 23 8.68 -5.04 -6.17
C ARG A 23 9.28 -5.84 -5.00
N ALA A 24 10.53 -6.29 -5.16
CA ALA A 24 11.24 -7.03 -4.12
C ALA A 24 11.57 -6.15 -2.90
N GLU A 25 12.00 -4.90 -3.12
CA GLU A 25 12.30 -3.98 -2.03
C GLU A 25 11.04 -3.60 -1.26
N PHE A 26 9.93 -3.38 -1.98
CA PHE A 26 8.63 -3.14 -1.37
C PHE A 26 8.20 -4.30 -0.47
N ARG A 27 8.27 -5.55 -0.98
CA ARG A 27 7.98 -6.74 -0.18
C ARG A 27 8.88 -6.85 1.05
N ARG A 28 10.18 -6.61 0.92
CA ARG A 28 11.12 -6.65 2.06
C ARG A 28 10.75 -5.64 3.14
N LEU A 29 10.29 -4.44 2.77
CA LEU A 29 9.82 -3.43 3.73
C LEU A 29 8.52 -3.84 4.40
N VAL A 30 7.60 -4.49 3.69
CA VAL A 30 6.37 -5.06 4.26
C VAL A 30 6.72 -6.18 5.24
N GLU A 31 7.59 -7.12 4.86
CA GLU A 31 8.05 -8.22 5.72
C GLU A 31 8.83 -7.73 6.95
N ALA A 32 9.60 -6.64 6.81
CA ALA A 32 10.29 -5.99 7.91
C ALA A 32 9.37 -5.14 8.82
N GLY A 33 8.09 -4.98 8.46
CA GLY A 33 7.10 -4.21 9.23
C GLY A 33 7.21 -2.70 9.07
N HIS A 34 7.97 -2.20 8.09
CA HIS A 34 8.05 -0.77 7.77
C HIS A 34 6.87 -0.27 6.94
N LEU A 35 6.20 -1.17 6.21
CA LEU A 35 5.02 -0.90 5.39
C LEU A 35 3.86 -1.82 5.79
N PRO A 36 2.60 -1.43 5.54
CA PRO A 36 1.43 -2.23 5.91
C PRO A 36 1.41 -3.57 5.16
N ALA A 37 0.94 -4.60 5.87
CA ALA A 37 0.67 -5.90 5.27
C ALA A 37 -0.44 -5.80 4.21
N PRO A 38 -0.43 -6.67 3.17
CA PRO A 38 -1.51 -6.73 2.21
C PRO A 38 -2.81 -7.16 2.87
N ARG A 39 -3.93 -6.68 2.33
CA ARG A 39 -5.26 -7.21 2.60
C ARG A 39 -5.50 -8.41 1.67
N ASP A 40 -6.05 -9.48 2.23
CA ASP A 40 -6.59 -10.58 1.42
C ASP A 40 -7.95 -10.19 0.85
N LEU A 41 -8.07 -10.21 -0.47
CA LEU A 41 -9.32 -10.04 -1.21
C LEU A 41 -9.69 -11.36 -1.90
N GLY A 42 -9.84 -12.43 -1.12
CA GLY A 42 -10.22 -13.75 -1.62
C GLY A 42 -9.05 -14.47 -2.31
N GLY A 43 -7.89 -14.49 -1.68
CA GLY A 43 -6.66 -15.08 -2.22
C GLY A 43 -5.83 -14.12 -3.08
N LEU A 44 -6.24 -12.86 -3.18
CA LEU A 44 -5.48 -11.81 -3.85
C LEU A 44 -4.93 -10.83 -2.81
N GLU A 45 -3.62 -10.80 -2.67
CA GLU A 45 -2.92 -9.83 -1.83
C GLU A 45 -2.96 -8.44 -2.47
N ARG A 46 -3.61 -7.48 -1.81
CA ARG A 46 -3.73 -6.11 -2.30
C ARG A 46 -3.51 -5.08 -1.20
N TRP A 47 -2.97 -3.94 -1.58
CA TRP A 47 -2.78 -2.79 -0.70
C TRP A 47 -3.79 -1.70 -1.02
N ASP A 48 -4.32 -1.08 0.02
CA ASP A 48 -5.19 0.07 -0.11
C ASP A 48 -4.37 1.30 -0.56
N VAL A 49 -4.74 1.87 -1.70
CA VAL A 49 -3.98 2.95 -2.34
C VAL A 49 -4.06 4.25 -1.53
N GLU A 50 -5.16 4.50 -0.82
CA GLU A 50 -5.27 5.66 0.05
C GLU A 50 -4.36 5.53 1.28
N GLN A 51 -4.32 4.34 1.89
CA GLN A 51 -3.42 4.05 3.02
C GLN A 51 -1.95 4.23 2.63
N LEU A 52 -1.53 3.68 1.48
CA LEU A 52 -0.16 3.85 0.99
C LEU A 52 0.19 5.32 0.76
N GLN A 53 -0.74 6.12 0.21
CA GLN A 53 -0.53 7.55 0.01
C GLN A 53 -0.37 8.33 1.32
N LYS A 54 -1.19 8.02 2.34
CA LYS A 54 -1.07 8.63 3.68
C LYS A 54 0.30 8.35 4.30
N ILE A 55 0.80 7.12 4.15
CA ILE A 55 2.15 6.75 4.63
C ILE A 55 3.22 7.51 3.87
N ALA A 56 3.14 7.56 2.53
CA ALA A 56 4.11 8.26 1.70
C ALA A 56 4.20 9.76 2.00
N ARG A 57 3.09 10.38 2.42
CA ARG A 57 3.02 11.80 2.80
C ARG A 57 3.42 12.07 4.25
N GLY A 58 3.71 11.04 5.05
CA GLY A 58 4.00 11.17 6.47
C GLY A 58 2.76 11.44 7.34
N GLU A 59 1.56 11.38 6.76
CA GLU A 59 0.28 11.57 7.45
C GLU A 59 -0.13 10.34 8.28
N ALA A 60 0.60 9.23 8.15
CA ALA A 60 0.40 8.01 8.94
C ALA A 60 0.97 8.10 10.38
N MET A 61 1.53 9.24 10.79
CA MET A 61 2.07 9.48 12.13
C MET A 61 1.03 10.11 13.06
N GLU A 62 -0.17 9.52 13.16
CA GLU A 62 -1.02 9.66 14.33
C GLU A 62 -1.72 8.34 14.65
N GLY A 63 -1.45 7.84 15.85
CA GLY A 63 -2.44 7.12 16.65
C GLY A 63 -2.75 5.69 16.25
N GLY A 64 -2.10 4.75 16.94
CA GLY A 64 -2.60 3.38 17.03
C GLY A 64 -4.07 3.33 17.47
N GLY A 65 -4.79 2.42 16.83
CA GLY A 65 -6.16 2.07 17.18
C GLY A 65 -6.58 0.88 16.33
N MET A 66 -6.34 -0.33 16.83
CA MET A 66 -7.10 -1.50 16.39
C MET A 66 -8.59 -1.20 16.51
N GLN A 67 -9.41 -1.62 15.55
CA GLN A 67 -10.64 -2.41 15.75
C GLN A 67 -11.47 -2.47 14.44
N TRP A 68 -11.96 -3.68 14.17
CA TRP A 68 -12.89 -4.19 13.14
C TRP A 68 -12.46 -4.09 11.67
#